data_AF-A0A7Z0J1H7-F1
#
_entry.id   AF-A0A7Z0J1H7-F1
#
_cell.length_a   1.000
_cell.length_b   1.000
_cell.length_c   1.000
_cell.angle_alpha   90.00
_cell.angle_beta   90.00
_cell.angle_gamma   90.00
#
_symmetry.space_group_name_H-M   'P 1'
#
loop_
_entity.id
_entity.type
_entity.pdbx_description
1 polymer ?
#
loop_
_entity_poly.entity_id
_entity_poly.type
_entity_poly.pdbx_seq_one_letter_code
_entity_poly.pdbx_strand_id
1 'polypeptide(L)'
;MTTDQNLMLHTKLSGFRLVVLANRFGCDTTFSRALHDRLIEGLDAAHARLRTIMALERSVLAGDDDYAAYRLTGENEMFERFTINLQDELEIDFDTHEYRINGGGWTNALSADCDGVDIDYPRLVAMCETELGSLAAIVRDIRQETGIVIHAARVVYTTYESS
;
A
#
# COMPACT_ATOMS: atom_id res chain seq x y z
N MET A 1 5.10 15.34 -11.72
CA MET A 1 4.72 14.70 -13.02
C MET A 1 4.14 15.76 -13.95
N THR A 2 4.03 15.48 -15.25
CA THR A 2 3.32 16.33 -16.22
C THR A 2 1.88 15.84 -16.43
N THR A 3 0.99 16.70 -16.92
CA THR A 3 -0.41 16.34 -17.18
C THR A 3 -0.56 15.13 -18.13
N ASP A 4 0.30 15.00 -19.15
CA ASP A 4 0.28 13.85 -20.06
C ASP A 4 0.67 12.54 -19.35
N GLN A 5 1.68 12.60 -18.46
CA GLN A 5 2.07 11.46 -17.64
C GLN A 5 0.94 11.05 -16.69
N ASN A 6 0.23 12.01 -16.11
CA ASN A 6 -0.92 11.75 -15.24
C ASN A 6 -2.07 11.10 -15.99
N LEU A 7 -2.35 11.55 -17.21
CA LEU A 7 -3.39 10.95 -18.04
C LEU A 7 -3.03 9.50 -18.42
N MET A 8 -1.79 9.24 -18.82
CA MET A 8 -1.33 7.87 -19.11
C MET A 8 -1.42 6.98 -17.87
N LEU A 9 -1.00 7.47 -16.70
CA LEU A 9 -1.09 6.73 -15.46
C LEU A 9 -2.55 6.43 -15.10
N HIS A 10 -3.46 7.38 -15.31
CA HIS A 10 -4.90 7.18 -15.09
C HIS A 10 -5.45 6.03 -15.94
N THR A 11 -5.08 5.98 -17.22
CA THR A 11 -5.45 4.90 -18.15
C THR A 11 -4.89 3.56 -17.69
N LYS A 12 -3.60 3.49 -17.35
CA LYS A 12 -2.96 2.24 -16.86
C LYS A 12 -3.65 1.70 -15.61
N LEU A 13 -3.88 2.56 -14.62
CA LEU A 13 -4.59 2.19 -13.39
C LEU A 13 -6.00 1.66 -13.67
N SER A 14 -6.73 2.27 -14.60
CA SER A 14 -8.06 1.81 -15.00
C SER A 14 -8.03 0.43 -15.65
N GLY A 15 -7.04 0.19 -16.51
CA GLY A 15 -6.80 -1.12 -17.13
C GLY A 15 -6.48 -2.19 -16.09
N PHE A 16 -5.54 -1.93 -15.19
CA PHE A 16 -5.19 -2.88 -14.14
C PHE A 16 -6.35 -3.18 -13.19
N ARG A 17 -7.14 -2.16 -12.82
CA ARG A 17 -8.33 -2.38 -12.00
C ARG A 17 -9.31 -3.37 -12.65
N LEU A 18 -9.52 -3.26 -13.97
CA LEU A 18 -10.35 -4.21 -14.71
C LEU A 18 -9.74 -5.62 -14.73
N VAL A 19 -8.42 -5.72 -14.93
CA VAL A 19 -7.70 -7.01 -14.89
C VAL A 19 -7.84 -7.68 -13.53
N VAL A 20 -7.67 -6.94 -12.43
CA VAL A 20 -7.81 -7.47 -11.07
C VAL A 20 -9.26 -7.92 -10.81
N LEU A 21 -10.26 -7.12 -11.22
CA LEU A 21 -11.67 -7.51 -11.11
C LEU A 21 -11.97 -8.79 -11.89
N ALA A 22 -11.47 -8.91 -13.13
CA ALA A 22 -11.62 -10.12 -13.93
C ALA A 22 -10.94 -11.33 -13.26
N ASN A 23 -9.72 -11.15 -12.76
CA ASN A 23 -8.98 -12.22 -12.10
C ASN A 23 -9.65 -12.69 -10.82
N ARG A 24 -10.23 -11.76 -10.05
CA ARG A 24 -10.97 -12.03 -8.82
C ARG A 24 -12.13 -13.03 -9.02
N PHE A 25 -12.78 -13.04 -10.18
CA PHE A 25 -13.86 -13.99 -10.46
C PHE A 25 -13.40 -15.45 -10.49
N GLY A 26 -12.12 -15.71 -10.76
CA GLY A 26 -11.52 -17.04 -10.76
C GLY A 26 -10.99 -17.48 -9.38
N CYS A 27 -11.20 -16.71 -8.32
CA CYS A 27 -10.66 -17.01 -7.00
C CYS A 27 -11.55 -17.99 -6.22
N ASP A 28 -10.99 -19.14 -5.89
CA ASP A 28 -11.70 -20.20 -5.15
C ASP A 28 -11.71 -19.97 -3.63
N THR A 29 -10.70 -19.28 -3.09
CA THR A 29 -10.54 -19.09 -1.65
C THR A 29 -11.00 -17.71 -1.19
N THR A 30 -11.42 -17.62 0.08
CA THR A 30 -11.73 -16.34 0.72
C THR A 30 -10.48 -15.47 0.87
N PHE A 31 -9.34 -16.09 1.21
CA PHE A 31 -8.06 -15.43 1.31
C PHE A 31 -7.64 -14.76 0.00
N SER A 32 -7.66 -15.50 -1.12
CA SER A 32 -7.32 -14.93 -2.43
C SER A 32 -8.27 -13.80 -2.81
N ARG A 33 -9.58 -13.95 -2.57
CA ARG A 33 -10.55 -12.87 -2.81
C ARG A 33 -10.26 -11.62 -1.99
N ALA A 34 -9.87 -11.76 -0.73
CA ALA A 34 -9.52 -10.63 0.13
C ALA A 34 -8.29 -9.86 -0.38
N LEU A 35 -7.26 -10.56 -0.87
CA LEU A 35 -6.09 -9.90 -1.48
C LEU A 35 -6.48 -9.10 -2.73
N HIS A 36 -7.38 -9.63 -3.55
CA HIS A 36 -7.89 -8.92 -4.73
C HIS A 36 -8.72 -7.70 -4.34
N ASP A 37 -9.61 -7.84 -3.36
CA ASP A 37 -10.41 -6.73 -2.84
C ASP A 37 -9.50 -5.62 -2.33
N ARG A 38 -8.44 -5.97 -1.59
CA ARG A 38 -7.48 -5.00 -1.09
C ARG A 38 -6.68 -4.32 -2.19
N LEU A 39 -6.29 -5.05 -3.24
CA LEU A 39 -5.64 -4.46 -4.41
C LEU A 39 -6.58 -3.51 -5.15
N ILE A 40 -7.86 -3.86 -5.31
CA ILE A 40 -8.87 -2.99 -5.94
C ILE A 40 -9.03 -1.70 -5.13
N GLU A 41 -9.15 -1.79 -3.81
CA GLU A 41 -9.23 -0.63 -2.92
C GLU A 41 -7.99 0.27 -3.05
N GLY A 42 -6.79 -0.32 -3.09
CA GLY A 42 -5.54 0.42 -3.27
C GLY A 42 -5.46 1.14 -4.62
N LEU A 43 -5.91 0.48 -5.69
CA LEU A 43 -5.99 1.09 -7.03
C LEU A 43 -7.03 2.22 -7.07
N ASP A 44 -8.16 2.06 -6.40
CA ASP A 44 -9.19 3.11 -6.27
C ASP A 44 -8.66 4.32 -5.49
N ALA A 45 -7.88 4.09 -4.43
CA ALA A 45 -7.20 5.16 -3.69
C ALA A 45 -6.14 5.89 -4.54
N ALA A 46 -5.35 5.15 -5.33
CA ALA A 46 -4.40 5.73 -6.27
C ALA A 46 -5.11 6.60 -7.33
N HIS A 47 -6.24 6.12 -7.87
CA HIS A 47 -7.08 6.88 -8.80
C HIS A 47 -7.63 8.17 -8.19
N ALA A 48 -8.09 8.12 -6.95
CA ALA A 48 -8.62 9.30 -6.25
C ALA A 48 -7.53 10.37 -6.10
N ARG A 49 -6.34 9.98 -5.61
CA ARG A 49 -5.19 10.90 -5.48
C ARG A 49 -4.77 11.50 -6.83
N LEU A 50 -4.68 10.68 -7.87
CA LEU A 50 -4.31 11.14 -9.21
C LEU A 50 -5.32 12.14 -9.78
N ARG A 51 -6.62 11.93 -9.54
CA ARG A 51 -7.67 12.91 -9.93
C ARG A 51 -7.52 14.24 -9.20
N THR A 52 -7.15 14.21 -7.93
CA THR A 52 -6.82 15.43 -7.15
C THR A 52 -5.63 16.16 -7.76
N ILE A 53 -4.54 15.45 -8.08
CA ILE A 53 -3.35 16.03 -8.75
C ILE A 53 -3.76 16.68 -10.07
N MET A 54 -4.50 15.98 -10.94
CA MET A 54 -4.96 16.52 -12.22
C MET A 54 -5.91 17.71 -12.08
N ALA A 55 -6.66 17.80 -10.97
CA ALA A 55 -7.49 18.96 -10.68
C ALA A 55 -6.63 20.17 -10.27
N LEU A 56 -5.64 19.95 -9.41
CA LEU A 56 -4.70 20.98 -8.99
C LEU A 56 -3.86 21.49 -10.17
N GLU A 57 -3.40 20.63 -11.07
CA GLU A 57 -2.72 21.05 -12.31
C GLU A 57 -3.57 22.01 -13.14
N ARG A 58 -4.87 21.70 -13.29
CA ARG A 58 -5.80 22.58 -14.02
C ARG A 58 -5.99 23.92 -13.32
N SER A 59 -6.10 23.93 -11.99
CA SER A 59 -6.19 25.16 -11.20
C SER A 59 -4.93 26.03 -11.32
N VAL A 60 -3.75 25.42 -11.26
CA VAL A 60 -2.47 26.13 -11.48
C VAL A 60 -2.42 26.77 -12.87
N LEU A 61 -2.87 26.07 -13.91
CA LEU A 61 -2.90 26.61 -15.28
C LEU A 61 -3.92 27.73 -15.44
N ALA A 62 -5.06 27.65 -14.77
CA ALA A 62 -6.10 28.67 -14.81
C ALA A 62 -5.77 29.92 -13.98
N GLY A 63 -4.86 29.80 -13.00
CA GLY A 63 -4.56 30.87 -12.04
C GLY A 63 -5.75 31.19 -11.14
N ASP A 64 -6.60 30.20 -10.85
CA ASP A 64 -7.85 30.37 -10.09
C ASP A 64 -7.66 30.25 -8.56
N ASP A 65 -6.52 29.72 -8.12
CA ASP A 65 -6.20 29.46 -6.72
C ASP A 65 -4.71 29.66 -6.45
N ASP A 66 -4.42 30.69 -5.65
CA ASP A 66 -3.06 31.10 -5.23
C ASP A 66 -2.29 29.99 -4.50
N TYR A 67 -2.99 29.00 -3.91
CA TYR A 67 -2.38 27.88 -3.18
C TYR A 67 -2.33 26.58 -3.99
N ALA A 68 -2.87 26.55 -5.22
CA ALA A 68 -2.92 25.32 -6.02
C ALA A 68 -1.52 24.75 -6.31
N ALA A 69 -0.53 25.60 -6.57
CA ALA A 69 0.84 25.17 -6.84
C ALA A 69 1.48 24.51 -5.61
N TYR A 70 1.30 25.09 -4.42
CA TYR A 70 1.81 24.53 -3.17
C TYR A 70 1.18 23.17 -2.86
N ARG A 71 -0.16 23.06 -2.98
CA ARG A 71 -0.86 21.78 -2.77
C ARG A 71 -0.48 20.73 -3.81
N LEU A 72 -0.28 21.13 -5.07
CA LEU A 72 0.15 20.23 -6.14
C LEU A 72 1.51 19.61 -5.82
N THR A 73 2.46 20.39 -5.31
CA THR A 73 3.77 19.86 -4.87
C THR A 73 3.59 18.83 -3.76
N GLY A 74 2.82 19.15 -2.72
CA GLY A 74 2.57 18.22 -1.61
C GLY A 74 1.88 16.93 -2.04
N GLU A 75 0.86 17.01 -2.90
CA GLU A 75 0.17 15.82 -3.42
C GLU A 75 1.09 14.95 -4.29
N ASN A 76 1.97 15.55 -5.10
CA ASN A 76 2.97 14.79 -5.86
C ASN A 76 3.94 14.05 -4.93
N GLU A 77 4.48 14.71 -3.91
CA GLU A 77 5.40 14.08 -2.95
C GLU A 77 4.73 12.94 -2.17
N MET A 78 3.47 13.12 -1.76
CA MET A 78 2.70 12.08 -1.09
C MET A 78 2.39 10.91 -2.02
N PHE A 79 2.10 11.19 -3.30
CA PHE A 79 1.80 10.16 -4.28
C PHE A 79 3.03 9.35 -4.68
N GLU A 80 4.22 9.96 -4.74
CA GLU A 80 5.50 9.25 -4.96
C GLU A 80 5.80 8.21 -3.87
N ARG A 81 5.30 8.45 -2.65
CA ARG A 81 5.45 7.53 -1.50
C ARG A 81 4.25 6.61 -1.31
N PHE A 82 3.26 6.68 -2.20
CA PHE A 82 2.06 5.88 -2.06
C PHE A 82 2.35 4.39 -2.26
N THR A 83 1.92 3.59 -1.29
CA THR A 83 2.07 2.14 -1.31
C THR A 83 0.72 1.46 -1.12
N ILE A 84 0.54 0.28 -1.71
CA ILE A 84 -0.63 -0.57 -1.51
C ILE A 84 -0.21 -1.80 -0.69
N ASN A 85 -0.78 -1.96 0.51
CA ASN A 85 -0.55 -3.11 1.38
C ASN A 85 -1.67 -4.15 1.18
N LEU A 86 -1.34 -5.38 0.76
CA LEU A 86 -2.33 -6.40 0.40
C LEU A 86 -2.83 -7.26 1.56
N GLN A 87 -1.93 -7.67 2.45
CA GLN A 87 -2.28 -8.51 3.59
C GLN A 87 -2.12 -7.73 4.89
N ASP A 88 -0.89 -7.50 5.33
CA ASP A 88 -0.62 -6.76 6.55
C ASP A 88 0.23 -5.50 6.31
N GLU A 89 -0.05 -4.50 7.13
CA GLU A 89 0.74 -3.30 7.34
C GLU A 89 1.24 -3.28 8.78
N LEU A 90 2.52 -2.99 8.97
CA LEU A 90 3.15 -2.90 10.28
C LEU A 90 3.76 -1.51 10.45
N GLU A 91 3.29 -0.80 11.47
CA GLU A 91 3.86 0.47 11.91
C GLU A 91 4.56 0.25 13.25
N ILE A 92 5.76 0.81 13.38
CA ILE A 92 6.58 0.72 14.60
C ILE A 92 6.96 2.13 15.04
N ASP A 93 6.67 2.44 16.30
CA ASP A 93 7.24 3.57 17.02
C ASP A 93 8.43 3.05 17.86
N PHE A 94 9.64 3.38 17.40
CA PHE A 94 10.87 2.97 18.08
C PHE A 94 11.15 3.77 19.35
N ASP A 95 10.57 4.96 19.51
CA ASP A 95 10.80 5.80 20.69
C ASP A 95 9.97 5.27 21.87
N THR A 96 8.72 4.86 21.62
CA THR A 96 7.83 4.29 22.65
C THR A 96 7.90 2.75 22.74
N HIS A 97 8.62 2.11 21.83
CA HIS A 97 8.65 0.65 21.67
C HIS A 97 7.26 0.05 21.49
N GLU A 98 6.45 0.69 20.65
CA GLU A 98 5.10 0.24 20.32
C GLU A 98 4.99 -0.11 18.85
N TYR A 99 4.08 -1.01 18.52
CA TYR A 99 3.72 -1.32 17.14
C TYR A 99 2.21 -1.41 16.97
N ARG A 100 1.73 -1.23 15.75
CA ARG A 100 0.34 -1.54 15.39
C ARG A 100 0.28 -2.22 14.04
N ILE A 101 -0.72 -3.06 13.88
CA ILE A 101 -0.94 -3.85 12.66
C ILE A 101 -2.24 -3.38 12.03
N ASN A 102 -2.25 -3.14 10.71
CA ASN A 102 -3.43 -2.80 9.93
C ASN A 102 -4.25 -1.62 10.50
N GLY A 103 -3.56 -0.59 11.02
CA GLY A 103 -4.21 0.58 11.63
C GLY A 103 -4.94 0.29 12.95
N GLY A 104 -4.68 -0.87 13.57
CA GLY A 104 -5.22 -1.24 14.88
C GLY A 104 -4.65 -0.41 16.03
N GLY A 105 -4.93 -0.85 17.26
CA GLY A 105 -4.38 -0.24 18.47
C GLY A 105 -2.87 -0.44 18.58
N TRP A 106 -2.19 0.52 19.21
CA TRP A 106 -0.79 0.40 19.59
C TRP A 106 -0.61 -0.69 20.66
N THR A 107 0.37 -1.55 20.44
CA THR A 107 0.75 -2.67 21.31
C THR A 107 2.20 -2.47 21.73
N ASN A 108 2.47 -2.63 23.02
CA ASN A 108 3.83 -2.51 23.55
C ASN A 108 4.67 -3.74 23.16
N ALA A 109 5.88 -3.51 22.65
CA ALA A 109 6.84 -4.54 22.25
C ALA A 109 7.76 -4.98 23.39
N LEU A 110 7.74 -4.29 24.53
CA LEU A 110 8.55 -4.63 25.69
C LEU A 110 7.92 -5.81 26.43
N SER A 111 8.71 -6.86 26.59
CA SER A 111 8.46 -7.94 27.53
C SER A 111 9.44 -7.78 28.70
N ALA A 112 8.94 -7.87 29.93
CA ALA A 112 9.78 -7.83 31.12
C ALA A 112 9.53 -9.09 31.95
N ASP A 113 10.59 -9.82 32.25
CA ASP A 113 10.57 -11.00 33.10
C ASP A 113 11.69 -10.94 34.16
N CYS A 114 11.94 -12.07 34.83
CA CYS A 114 12.97 -12.17 35.87
C CYS A 114 14.40 -12.01 35.32
N ASP A 115 14.60 -12.20 34.02
CA ASP A 115 15.90 -12.21 33.35
C ASP A 115 16.21 -10.87 32.65
N GLY A 116 15.22 -9.98 32.51
CA GLY A 116 15.42 -8.60 32.08
C GLY A 116 14.25 -8.02 31.32
N VAL A 117 14.55 -7.02 30.49
CA VAL A 117 13.62 -6.43 29.53
C VAL A 117 14.09 -6.81 28.13
N ASP A 118 13.22 -7.43 27.35
CA ASP A 118 13.41 -7.75 25.95
C ASP A 118 12.44 -6.93 25.07
N ILE A 119 12.86 -6.67 23.83
CA ILE A 119 12.05 -5.97 22.83
C ILE A 119 11.74 -6.95 21.72
N ASP A 120 10.48 -7.40 21.63
CA ASP A 120 10.03 -8.34 20.62
C ASP A 120 9.09 -7.66 19.62
N TYR A 121 9.69 -7.09 18.57
CA TYR A 121 8.91 -6.55 17.45
C TYR A 121 8.45 -7.66 16.51
N PRO A 122 7.18 -7.64 16.07
CA PRO A 122 6.79 -8.44 14.92
C PRO A 122 7.56 -8.00 13.67
N ARG A 123 7.59 -8.87 12.67
CA ARG A 123 8.23 -8.60 11.37
C ARG A 123 7.29 -8.87 10.22
N LEU A 124 7.45 -8.11 9.14
CA LEU A 124 6.82 -8.39 7.86
C LEU A 124 7.62 -9.43 7.08
N VAL A 125 6.96 -10.51 6.68
CA VAL A 125 7.51 -11.54 5.81
C VAL A 125 6.80 -11.46 4.46
N ALA A 126 7.56 -11.29 3.39
CA ALA A 126 7.03 -11.23 2.04
C ALA A 126 6.35 -12.55 1.66
N MET A 127 5.20 -12.45 1.00
CA MET A 127 4.49 -13.59 0.43
C MET A 127 5.21 -14.06 -0.83
N CYS A 128 5.29 -15.38 -1.04
CA CYS A 128 5.86 -15.94 -2.26
C CYS A 128 4.83 -15.98 -3.41
N GLU A 129 5.31 -16.21 -4.64
CA GLU A 129 4.44 -16.26 -5.82
C GLU A 129 3.34 -17.32 -5.70
N THR A 130 3.61 -18.46 -5.05
CA THR A 130 2.60 -19.49 -4.84
C THR A 130 1.49 -19.07 -3.88
N GLU A 131 1.81 -18.24 -2.88
CA GLU A 131 0.80 -17.69 -1.95
C GLU A 131 -0.05 -16.61 -2.61
N LEU A 132 0.55 -15.83 -3.52
CA LEU A 132 -0.17 -14.81 -4.31
C LEU A 132 -0.97 -15.40 -5.48
N GLY A 133 -0.56 -16.58 -5.98
CA GLY A 133 -1.20 -17.22 -7.13
C GLY A 133 -1.22 -16.30 -8.36
N SER A 134 -2.37 -16.15 -8.99
CA SER A 134 -2.52 -15.33 -10.20
C SER A 134 -2.27 -13.83 -9.98
N LEU A 135 -2.34 -13.34 -8.74
CA LEU A 135 -2.02 -11.94 -8.43
C LEU A 135 -0.53 -11.63 -8.62
N ALA A 136 0.37 -12.61 -8.50
CA ALA A 136 1.81 -12.36 -8.54
C ALA A 136 2.23 -11.64 -9.84
N ALA A 137 1.71 -12.09 -10.99
CA ALA A 137 1.97 -11.46 -12.27
C ALA A 137 1.35 -10.06 -12.36
N ILE A 138 0.10 -9.90 -11.93
CA ILE A 138 -0.61 -8.62 -11.98
C ILE A 138 0.09 -7.56 -11.13
N VAL A 139 0.52 -7.93 -9.91
CA VAL A 139 1.26 -7.05 -8.99
C VAL A 139 2.58 -6.59 -9.61
N ARG A 140 3.33 -7.52 -10.22
CA ARG A 140 4.58 -7.20 -10.92
C ARG A 140 4.35 -6.23 -12.08
N ASP A 141 3.33 -6.49 -12.90
CA ASP A 141 3.03 -5.66 -14.06
C ASP A 141 2.58 -4.25 -13.64
N ILE A 142 1.76 -4.13 -12.58
CA ILE A 142 1.39 -2.82 -12.01
C ILE A 142 2.65 -2.05 -11.59
N ARG A 143 3.53 -2.67 -10.82
CA ARG A 143 4.77 -2.02 -10.36
C ARG A 143 5.63 -1.55 -11.54
N GLN A 144 5.81 -2.39 -12.55
CA GLN A 144 6.63 -2.06 -13.71
C GLN A 144 6.04 -0.92 -14.55
N GLU A 145 4.73 -0.90 -14.73
CA GLU A 145 4.05 0.03 -15.63
C GLU A 145 3.66 1.35 -14.96
N THR A 146 3.49 1.36 -13.63
CA THR A 146 2.99 2.53 -12.88
C THR A 146 3.98 3.07 -11.86
N GLY A 147 4.98 2.28 -11.45
CA GLY A 147 5.88 2.63 -10.35
C GLY A 147 5.29 2.49 -8.95
N ILE A 148 3.99 2.21 -8.81
CA ILE A 148 3.34 2.05 -7.50
C ILE A 148 3.88 0.79 -6.82
N VAL A 149 4.34 0.95 -5.59
CA VAL A 149 4.84 -0.15 -4.78
C VAL A 149 3.65 -0.88 -4.16
N ILE A 150 3.64 -2.22 -4.31
CA ILE A 150 2.66 -3.10 -3.70
C ILE A 150 3.40 -4.01 -2.73
N HIS A 151 3.02 -3.95 -1.45
CA HIS A 151 3.54 -4.82 -0.40
C HIS A 151 2.57 -5.97 -0.16
N ALA A 152 3.00 -7.16 -0.57
CA ALA A 152 2.37 -8.42 -0.22
C ALA A 152 3.19 -9.08 0.90
N ALA A 153 2.86 -8.76 2.14
CA ALA A 153 3.57 -9.28 3.30
C ALA A 153 2.60 -9.57 4.45
N ARG A 154 2.95 -10.56 5.27
CA ARG A 154 2.24 -10.91 6.48
C ARG A 154 3.07 -10.61 7.72
N VAL A 155 2.40 -10.27 8.81
CA VAL A 155 3.06 -10.15 10.10
C VAL A 155 3.35 -11.53 10.68
N VAL A 156 4.55 -11.69 11.23
CA VAL A 156 4.98 -12.86 12.00
C VAL A 156 5.57 -12.39 13.32
N TYR A 157 5.16 -13.03 14.41
CA TYR A 157 5.73 -12.84 15.75
C TYR A 157 6.93 -13.76 15.95
N THR A 158 7.91 -13.30 16.71
CA THR A 158 9.06 -14.12 17.10
C THR A 158 8.59 -15.09 18.17
N THR A 159 8.29 -16.35 17.82
CA THR A 159 8.05 -17.37 18.83
C THR A 159 9.38 -17.76 19.44
N TYR A 160 9.57 -17.48 20.74
CA TYR A 160 10.60 -18.13 21.53
C TYR A 160 10.36 -19.65 21.47
N GLU A 161 11.17 -20.40 20.73
CA GLU A 161 11.28 -21.84 20.91
C GLU A 161 11.90 -22.06 22.30
N SER A 162 11.05 -22.42 23.27
CA SER A 162 11.53 -22.92 24.57
C SER A 162 12.40 -24.14 24.30
N SER A 163 13.71 -23.99 24.44
CA SER A 163 14.70 -25.08 24.37
C SER A 163 14.64 -25.95 25.61
#